data_AF-A0A0G1RCC7-F1
#
_entry.id   AF-A0A0G1RCC7-F1
#
_cell.length_a   1.000
_cell.length_b   1.000
_cell.length_c   1.000
_cell.angle_alpha   90.00
_cell.angle_beta   90.00
_cell.angle_gamma   90.00
#
_symmetry.space_group_name_H-M   'P 1'
#
loop_
_entity.id
_entity.type
_entity.pdbx_description
1 polymer ?
#
loop_
_entity_poly.entity_id
_entity_poly.type
_entity_poly.pdbx_seq_one_letter_code
_entity_poly.pdbx_strand_id
1 'polypeptide(L)'
;MLKLGYMETDIKIKVKVRMDGAGDDSPSSMTATTEKTAVAKQAIQEEAVSSKPKIAIVSLTSCEGCQFALLDLGERFLELTNLVELVDFRLLEDEEDPGAELDVVFVEGNPMTDENEKTLLEVRRRSKLLVALGNCAAMGGVPEIKNYHEGKSTIKHVYKYIQGIDNKEVKEIDNFVKVDFVFPGCPITAEEFLNYAPLLLAGKIPNIPDNPVCVECKKKGNRCLLLDKKPCFGPMILGGCDAVCPSARMGCQGCRGLRPTGNVKAMRMALKQFMTDEEFENVTEIYGLRDDIEDRERQDKK
;
A
#
# COMPACT_ATOMS: atom_id res chain seq x y z
N MET A 1 -12.78 -15.00 -53.65
CA MET A 1 -14.11 -15.03 -53.00
C MET A 1 -14.21 -16.36 -52.26
N LEU A 2 -13.94 -16.37 -50.95
CA LEU A 2 -14.06 -17.54 -50.07
C LEU A 2 -14.49 -17.00 -48.69
N LYS A 3 -15.78 -17.17 -48.37
CA LYS A 3 -16.35 -16.86 -47.06
C LYS A 3 -16.14 -18.07 -46.15
N LEU A 4 -15.41 -17.89 -45.05
CA LEU A 4 -15.39 -18.83 -43.93
C LEU A 4 -16.41 -18.34 -42.89
N GLY A 5 -17.48 -19.11 -42.71
CA GLY A 5 -18.49 -18.87 -41.68
C GLY A 5 -18.01 -19.40 -40.33
N TYR A 6 -18.10 -18.56 -39.30
CA TYR A 6 -17.93 -18.99 -37.91
C TYR A 6 -19.29 -19.45 -37.37
N MET A 7 -19.34 -20.67 -36.84
CA MET A 7 -20.46 -21.19 -36.07
C MET A 7 -20.30 -20.77 -34.60
N GLU A 8 -21.22 -19.96 -34.09
CA GLU A 8 -21.36 -19.71 -32.66
C GLU A 8 -21.80 -21.00 -31.96
N THR A 9 -21.10 -21.40 -30.90
CA THR A 9 -21.53 -22.48 -30.00
C THR A 9 -21.66 -21.92 -28.59
N ASP A 10 -22.91 -21.72 -28.17
CA ASP A 10 -23.28 -21.37 -26.79
C ASP A 10 -23.03 -22.57 -25.86
N ILE A 11 -21.89 -22.57 -25.16
CA ILE A 11 -21.62 -23.52 -24.09
C ILE A 11 -22.17 -22.96 -22.77
N LYS A 12 -23.38 -23.39 -22.39
CA LYS A 12 -23.94 -23.13 -21.05
C LYS A 12 -23.36 -24.11 -20.03
N ILE A 13 -22.36 -23.67 -19.26
CA ILE A 13 -21.83 -24.43 -18.12
C ILE A 13 -22.79 -24.27 -16.94
N LYS A 14 -23.51 -25.35 -16.57
CA LYS A 14 -24.26 -25.43 -15.31
C LYS A 14 -23.35 -25.96 -14.21
N VAL A 15 -22.83 -25.08 -13.36
CA VAL A 15 -22.15 -25.47 -12.12
C VAL A 15 -23.20 -25.76 -11.05
N LYS A 16 -23.27 -27.02 -10.59
CA LYS A 16 -24.15 -27.45 -9.50
C LYS A 16 -23.35 -27.48 -8.21
N VAL A 17 -23.43 -26.41 -7.42
CA VAL A 17 -22.78 -26.36 -6.09
C VAL A 17 -23.57 -27.25 -5.14
N ARG A 18 -22.88 -28.20 -4.52
CA ARG A 18 -23.42 -29.11 -3.50
C ARG A 18 -23.19 -28.44 -2.15
N MET A 19 -24.25 -27.98 -1.49
CA MET A 19 -24.19 -27.47 -0.12
C MET A 19 -24.44 -28.63 0.84
N ASP A 20 -23.37 -29.11 1.48
CA ASP A 20 -23.45 -29.97 2.65
C ASP A 20 -22.67 -29.28 3.78
N GLY A 21 -23.34 -28.94 4.88
CA GLY A 21 -22.71 -28.58 6.16
C GLY A 21 -23.00 -27.18 6.68
N ALA A 22 -23.99 -27.08 7.56
CA ALA A 22 -24.25 -25.92 8.41
C ALA A 22 -23.21 -25.81 9.54
N GLY A 23 -22.75 -24.58 9.80
CA GLY A 23 -22.06 -24.16 11.02
C GLY A 23 -22.40 -22.68 11.24
N ASP A 24 -22.90 -22.36 12.44
CA ASP A 24 -23.47 -21.08 12.84
C ASP A 24 -22.57 -19.86 12.55
N ASP A 25 -23.02 -18.98 11.64
CA ASP A 25 -22.55 -17.59 11.55
C ASP A 25 -23.71 -16.66 11.87
N SER A 26 -23.61 -16.02 13.04
CA SER A 26 -24.52 -14.99 13.53
C SER A 26 -24.55 -13.72 12.63
N PRO A 27 -25.69 -13.03 12.48
CA PRO A 27 -25.93 -12.01 11.44
C PRO A 27 -25.31 -10.61 11.71
N SER A 28 -24.27 -10.50 12.54
CA SER A 28 -23.75 -9.19 12.99
C SER A 28 -22.79 -8.48 12.03
N SER A 29 -22.38 -9.09 10.91
CA SER A 29 -21.36 -8.55 10.00
C SER A 29 -21.91 -7.79 8.78
N MET A 30 -23.20 -7.94 8.45
CA MET A 30 -23.82 -7.30 7.26
C MET A 30 -24.38 -5.90 7.51
N THR A 31 -24.67 -5.52 8.76
CA THR A 31 -25.27 -4.21 9.08
C THR A 31 -24.23 -3.09 9.16
N ALA A 32 -23.02 -3.39 9.63
CA ALA A 32 -21.93 -2.44 9.74
C ALA A 32 -21.34 -2.00 8.38
N THR A 33 -21.48 -2.84 7.34
CA THR A 33 -20.98 -2.58 5.98
C THR A 33 -21.89 -1.63 5.19
N THR A 34 -23.21 -1.74 5.36
CA THR A 34 -24.17 -0.76 4.81
C THR A 34 -23.97 0.64 5.39
N GLU A 35 -23.59 0.76 6.66
CA GLU A 35 -23.35 2.05 7.31
C GLU A 35 -22.10 2.76 6.77
N LYS A 36 -20.98 2.05 6.51
CA LYS A 36 -19.75 2.69 6.04
C LYS A 36 -19.82 3.17 4.59
N THR A 37 -20.46 2.40 3.70
CA THR A 37 -20.75 2.85 2.34
C THR A 37 -21.77 4.00 2.33
N ALA A 38 -22.71 4.02 3.29
CA ALA A 38 -23.61 5.16 3.49
C ALA A 38 -22.87 6.42 3.98
N VAL A 39 -21.84 6.29 4.83
CA VAL A 39 -21.00 7.41 5.26
C VAL A 39 -20.16 7.97 4.11
N ALA A 40 -19.61 7.11 3.23
CA ALA A 40 -18.94 7.57 2.01
C ALA A 40 -19.91 8.28 1.05
N LYS A 41 -21.13 7.75 0.88
CA LYS A 41 -22.20 8.41 0.12
C LYS A 41 -22.63 9.75 0.73
N GLN A 42 -22.73 9.86 2.06
CA GLN A 42 -23.09 11.10 2.75
C GLN A 42 -21.97 12.14 2.67
N ALA A 43 -20.71 11.76 2.86
CA ALA A 43 -19.56 12.66 2.77
C ALA A 43 -19.37 13.24 1.35
N ILE A 44 -19.73 12.48 0.31
CA ILE A 44 -19.70 12.92 -1.09
C ILE A 44 -20.96 13.72 -1.46
N GLN A 45 -22.09 13.55 -0.76
CA GLN A 45 -23.36 14.24 -1.03
C GLN A 45 -23.54 15.56 -0.27
N GLU A 46 -22.92 15.76 0.90
CA GLU A 46 -23.09 16.98 1.71
C GLU A 46 -22.36 18.22 1.15
N GLU A 47 -21.31 18.02 0.36
CA GLU A 47 -20.68 19.08 -0.43
C GLU A 47 -21.12 18.91 -1.88
N ALA A 48 -21.85 19.88 -2.43
CA ALA A 48 -22.34 19.83 -3.80
C ALA A 48 -21.19 19.80 -4.82
N VAL A 49 -20.66 18.62 -5.12
CA VAL A 49 -19.71 18.42 -6.21
C VAL A 49 -20.52 18.25 -7.49
N SER A 50 -20.54 19.28 -8.32
CA SER A 50 -21.26 19.35 -9.60
C SER A 50 -20.77 18.33 -10.66
N SER A 51 -19.69 17.57 -10.37
CA SER A 51 -19.09 16.56 -11.25
C SER A 51 -18.37 15.49 -10.41
N LYS A 52 -18.26 14.26 -10.91
CA LYS A 52 -17.48 13.21 -10.22
C LYS A 52 -16.01 13.63 -10.08
N PRO A 53 -15.34 13.39 -8.93
CA PRO A 53 -13.92 13.67 -8.78
C PRO A 53 -13.09 12.87 -9.80
N LYS A 54 -12.10 13.51 -10.42
CA LYS A 54 -11.19 12.86 -11.37
C LYS A 54 -10.02 12.24 -10.63
N ILE A 55 -9.78 10.95 -10.83
CA ILE A 55 -8.67 10.24 -10.20
C ILE A 55 -7.79 9.49 -11.19
N ALA A 56 -6.54 9.28 -10.79
CA ALA A 56 -5.64 8.34 -11.44
C ALA A 56 -4.98 7.41 -10.42
N ILE A 57 -4.71 6.17 -10.82
CA ILE A 57 -3.96 5.17 -10.07
C ILE A 57 -2.75 4.76 -10.93
N VAL A 58 -1.59 5.25 -10.54
CA VAL A 58 -0.36 5.21 -11.36
C VAL A 58 0.62 4.24 -10.73
N SER A 59 1.16 3.31 -11.54
CA SER A 59 2.30 2.48 -11.13
C SER A 59 3.59 3.01 -11.74
N LEU A 60 4.61 3.18 -10.89
CA LEU A 60 5.99 3.33 -11.31
C LEU A 60 6.66 1.93 -11.32
N THR A 61 7.92 1.82 -10.88
CA THR A 61 8.55 0.50 -10.67
C THR A 61 8.01 -0.11 -9.38
N SER A 62 7.16 -1.12 -9.50
CA SER A 62 6.46 -1.75 -8.37
C SER A 62 6.24 -3.26 -8.63
N CYS A 63 5.58 -3.94 -7.69
CA CYS A 63 5.06 -5.30 -7.86
C CYS A 63 3.53 -5.34 -8.03
N GLU A 64 2.91 -4.17 -8.17
CA GLU A 64 1.47 -3.94 -8.31
C GLU A 64 0.60 -4.46 -7.15
N GLY A 65 1.22 -4.91 -6.05
CA GLY A 65 0.52 -5.50 -4.91
C GLY A 65 -0.48 -4.56 -4.24
N CYS A 66 -0.25 -3.23 -4.27
CA CYS A 66 -1.21 -2.29 -3.70
C CYS A 66 -2.44 -2.14 -4.58
N GLN A 67 -2.28 -2.12 -5.91
CA GLN A 67 -3.40 -2.13 -6.85
C GLN A 67 -4.21 -3.42 -6.76
N PHE A 68 -3.55 -4.58 -6.62
CA PHE A 68 -4.25 -5.85 -6.39
C PHE A 68 -5.04 -5.85 -5.07
N ALA A 69 -4.50 -5.25 -4.00
CA ALA A 69 -5.27 -5.10 -2.76
C ALA A 69 -6.57 -4.27 -2.95
N LEU A 70 -6.60 -3.34 -3.92
CA LEU A 70 -7.82 -2.63 -4.29
C LEU A 70 -8.77 -3.53 -5.09
N LEU A 71 -8.26 -4.26 -6.08
CA LEU A 71 -9.06 -5.16 -6.92
C LEU A 71 -9.66 -6.33 -6.11
N ASP A 72 -8.97 -6.81 -5.08
CA ASP A 72 -9.44 -7.86 -4.17
C ASP A 72 -10.71 -7.47 -3.38
N LEU A 73 -11.04 -6.17 -3.32
CA LEU A 73 -12.32 -5.70 -2.76
C LEU A 73 -13.53 -6.02 -3.66
N GLY A 74 -13.29 -6.41 -4.91
CA GLY A 74 -14.32 -6.79 -5.88
C GLY A 74 -15.39 -5.71 -6.06
N GLU A 75 -16.65 -6.09 -5.83
CA GLU A 75 -17.82 -5.21 -5.98
C GLU A 75 -17.68 -3.89 -5.20
N ARG A 76 -17.06 -3.92 -4.01
CA ARG A 76 -16.91 -2.72 -3.18
C ARG A 76 -15.97 -1.69 -3.82
N PHE A 77 -14.95 -2.15 -4.54
CA PHE A 77 -14.09 -1.23 -5.30
C PHE A 77 -14.82 -0.69 -6.53
N LEU A 78 -15.60 -1.53 -7.24
CA LEU A 78 -16.42 -1.08 -8.36
C LEU A 78 -17.50 -0.07 -7.95
N GLU A 79 -18.08 -0.21 -6.75
CA GLU A 79 -18.98 0.81 -6.19
C GLU A 79 -18.26 2.15 -5.98
N LEU A 80 -17.00 2.14 -5.55
CA LEU A 80 -16.20 3.35 -5.40
C LEU A 80 -15.84 3.95 -6.76
N THR A 81 -15.47 3.13 -7.76
CA THR A 81 -15.16 3.64 -9.11
C THR A 81 -16.37 4.30 -9.76
N ASN A 82 -17.60 3.87 -9.42
CA ASN A 82 -18.83 4.54 -9.88
C ASN A 82 -19.00 5.98 -9.34
N LEU A 83 -18.30 6.36 -8.27
CA LEU A 83 -18.38 7.69 -7.65
C LEU A 83 -17.33 8.67 -8.21
N VAL A 84 -16.38 8.19 -9.00
CA VAL A 84 -15.28 8.97 -9.56
C VAL A 84 -15.29 8.92 -11.09
N GLU A 85 -14.54 9.81 -11.70
CA GLU A 85 -14.09 9.69 -13.08
C GLU A 85 -12.67 9.11 -13.03
N LEU A 86 -12.51 7.87 -13.46
CA LEU A 86 -11.21 7.20 -13.52
C LEU A 86 -10.50 7.64 -14.80
N VAL A 87 -9.52 8.53 -14.68
CA VAL A 87 -8.79 9.12 -15.80
C VAL A 87 -7.67 8.21 -16.30
N ASP A 88 -6.97 7.56 -15.37
CA ASP A 88 -5.89 6.63 -15.69
C ASP A 88 -5.85 5.52 -14.62
N PHE A 89 -5.95 4.28 -15.07
CA PHE A 89 -5.64 3.10 -14.29
C PHE A 89 -5.40 1.93 -15.24
N ARG A 90 -4.12 1.68 -15.55
CA ARG A 90 -3.65 0.66 -16.51
C ARG A 90 -4.25 -0.75 -16.37
N LEU A 91 -4.79 -1.12 -15.19
CA LEU A 91 -5.41 -2.44 -14.99
C LEU A 91 -6.90 -2.50 -15.35
N LEU A 92 -7.57 -1.35 -15.51
CA LEU A 92 -9.00 -1.26 -15.86
C LEU A 92 -9.29 -0.46 -17.12
N GLU A 93 -8.43 0.49 -17.48
CA GLU A 93 -8.58 1.34 -18.65
C GLU A 93 -7.57 0.95 -19.74
N ASP A 94 -8.05 0.92 -20.99
CA ASP A 94 -7.23 0.62 -22.18
C ASP A 94 -6.73 1.89 -22.89
N GLU A 95 -7.34 3.04 -22.61
CA GLU A 95 -7.03 4.33 -23.23
C GLU A 95 -5.82 4.99 -22.57
N GLU A 96 -5.04 5.73 -23.36
CA GLU A 96 -3.94 6.53 -22.83
C GLU A 96 -4.47 7.71 -22.00
N ASP A 97 -3.74 8.07 -20.95
CA ASP A 97 -4.04 9.23 -20.11
C ASP A 97 -4.16 10.51 -20.96
N PRO A 98 -5.34 11.14 -21.02
CA PRO A 98 -5.56 12.32 -21.84
C PRO A 98 -4.91 13.59 -21.27
N GLY A 99 -4.21 13.50 -20.13
CA GLY A 99 -3.56 14.64 -19.48
C GLY A 99 -4.55 15.57 -18.78
N ALA A 100 -5.69 15.06 -18.33
CA ALA A 100 -6.70 15.84 -17.61
C ALA A 100 -6.22 16.25 -16.19
N GLU A 101 -6.75 17.35 -15.66
CA GLU A 101 -6.55 17.71 -14.25
C GLU A 101 -7.14 16.63 -13.32
N LEU A 102 -6.47 16.36 -12.21
CA LEU A 102 -6.81 15.32 -11.24
C LEU A 102 -7.13 15.94 -9.87
N ASP A 103 -8.22 15.49 -9.26
CA ASP A 103 -8.53 15.83 -7.88
C ASP A 103 -7.63 15.03 -6.92
N VAL A 104 -7.44 13.74 -7.20
CA VAL A 104 -6.57 12.85 -6.40
C VAL A 104 -5.81 11.91 -7.32
N VAL A 105 -4.50 11.79 -7.14
CA VAL A 105 -3.69 10.73 -7.76
C VAL A 105 -3.12 9.80 -6.69
N PHE A 106 -3.26 8.50 -6.91
CA PHE A 106 -2.64 7.46 -6.09
C PHE A 106 -1.43 6.92 -6.85
N VAL A 107 -0.23 7.01 -6.27
CA VAL A 107 1.01 6.59 -6.91
C VAL A 107 1.64 5.45 -6.12
N GLU A 108 1.86 4.30 -6.75
CA GLU A 108 2.64 3.21 -6.16
C GLU A 108 4.02 3.05 -6.83
N GLY A 109 4.96 2.47 -6.09
CA GLY A 109 6.30 2.14 -6.58
C GLY A 109 7.29 3.30 -6.58
N ASN A 110 8.47 3.03 -7.13
CA ASN A 110 9.61 3.94 -7.12
C ASN A 110 9.93 4.49 -8.53
N PRO A 111 10.42 5.74 -8.63
CA PRO A 111 10.85 6.32 -9.88
C PRO A 111 12.27 5.85 -10.27
N MET A 112 12.37 4.62 -10.79
CA MET A 112 13.67 3.99 -11.10
C MET A 112 14.23 4.33 -12.48
N THR A 113 13.44 4.97 -13.34
CA THR A 113 13.81 5.37 -14.71
C THR A 113 13.49 6.83 -14.94
N ASP A 114 14.15 7.47 -15.92
CA ASP A 114 13.81 8.84 -16.35
C ASP A 114 12.33 8.96 -16.72
N GLU A 115 11.74 7.90 -17.29
CA GLU A 115 10.33 7.88 -17.64
C GLU A 115 9.44 7.87 -16.40
N ASN A 116 9.77 7.06 -15.38
CA ASN A 116 9.02 7.10 -14.12
C ASN A 116 9.11 8.45 -13.42
N GLU A 117 10.28 9.11 -13.45
CA GLU A 117 10.44 10.45 -12.90
C GLU A 117 9.57 11.47 -13.65
N LYS A 118 9.56 11.43 -14.99
CA LYS A 118 8.68 12.28 -15.80
C LYS A 118 7.21 12.03 -15.50
N THR A 119 6.79 10.76 -15.44
CA THR A 119 5.41 10.39 -15.08
C THR A 119 5.06 10.97 -13.71
N LEU A 120 5.90 10.77 -12.69
CA LEU A 120 5.66 11.28 -11.34
C LEU A 120 5.53 12.82 -11.30
N LEU A 121 6.42 13.53 -11.99
CA LEU A 121 6.40 14.99 -12.08
C LEU A 121 5.14 15.50 -12.79
N GLU A 122 4.76 14.84 -13.89
CA GLU A 122 3.60 15.24 -14.68
C GLU A 122 2.29 14.99 -13.93
N VAL A 123 2.11 13.82 -13.32
CA VAL A 123 0.91 13.54 -12.53
C VAL A 123 0.84 14.43 -11.30
N ARG A 124 1.98 14.77 -10.68
CA ARG A 124 1.98 15.77 -9.60
C ARG A 124 1.51 17.14 -10.10
N ARG A 125 2.04 17.61 -11.24
CA ARG A 125 1.76 18.95 -11.81
C ARG A 125 0.28 19.22 -12.00
N ARG A 126 -0.48 18.19 -12.41
CA ARG A 126 -1.91 18.26 -12.69
C ARG A 126 -2.80 17.71 -11.56
N SER A 127 -2.24 17.40 -10.38
CA SER A 127 -2.99 16.86 -9.24
C SER A 127 -3.19 17.88 -8.13
N LYS A 128 -4.38 17.92 -7.53
CA LYS A 128 -4.61 18.67 -6.28
C LYS A 128 -4.03 17.94 -5.09
N LEU A 129 -4.27 16.62 -4.99
CA LEU A 129 -3.70 15.74 -3.99
C LEU A 129 -2.90 14.61 -4.65
N LEU A 130 -1.67 14.38 -4.18
CA LEU A 130 -0.87 13.21 -4.53
C LEU A 130 -0.69 12.34 -3.30
N VAL A 131 -1.07 11.08 -3.44
CA VAL A 131 -1.12 10.10 -2.38
C VAL A 131 -0.13 8.99 -2.68
N ALA A 132 0.82 8.75 -1.78
CA ALA A 132 1.67 7.57 -1.85
C ALA A 132 0.84 6.32 -1.50
N LEU A 133 0.76 5.38 -2.43
CA LEU A 133 0.03 4.14 -2.28
C LEU A 133 1.02 3.02 -1.94
N GLY A 134 1.19 2.77 -0.64
CA GLY A 134 2.01 1.68 -0.14
C GLY A 134 3.47 2.03 0.16
N ASN A 135 4.14 1.05 0.76
CA ASN A 135 5.47 1.17 1.33
C ASN A 135 6.56 1.47 0.30
N CYS A 136 6.53 0.90 -0.92
CA CYS A 136 7.54 1.22 -1.93
C CYS A 136 7.58 2.72 -2.24
N ALA A 137 6.41 3.34 -2.46
CA ALA A 137 6.33 4.76 -2.75
C ALA A 137 6.75 5.64 -1.56
N ALA A 138 6.45 5.19 -0.33
CA ALA A 138 6.60 5.99 0.88
C ALA A 138 7.92 5.79 1.65
N MET A 139 8.59 4.66 1.46
CA MET A 139 9.78 4.24 2.24
C MET A 139 10.72 3.33 1.43
N GLY A 140 10.70 3.42 0.09
CA GLY A 140 11.57 2.65 -0.81
C GLY A 140 11.22 1.15 -0.98
N GLY A 141 10.79 0.49 0.09
CA GLY A 141 10.30 -0.88 0.12
C GLY A 141 11.35 -1.95 -0.22
N VAL A 142 10.91 -3.16 -0.56
CA VAL A 142 11.80 -4.31 -0.82
C VAL A 142 12.91 -4.01 -1.84
N PRO A 143 12.66 -3.27 -2.95
CA PRO A 143 13.73 -2.93 -3.89
C PRO A 143 14.88 -2.14 -3.27
N GLU A 144 14.64 -1.39 -2.19
CA GLU A 144 15.63 -0.54 -1.53
C GLU A 144 16.73 -1.32 -0.81
N ILE A 145 16.51 -2.59 -0.48
CA ILE A 145 17.56 -3.47 0.09
C ILE A 145 18.89 -3.34 -0.67
N LYS A 146 18.82 -3.17 -2.00
CA LYS A 146 20.01 -3.00 -2.83
C LYS A 146 20.83 -1.76 -2.47
N ASN A 147 20.21 -0.67 -2.03
CA ASN A 147 20.87 0.58 -1.65
C ASN A 147 21.79 0.38 -0.42
N TYR A 148 21.39 -0.46 0.55
CA TYR A 148 22.18 -0.76 1.75
C TYR A 148 23.36 -1.70 1.50
N HIS A 149 23.42 -2.32 0.33
CA HIS A 149 24.47 -3.27 -0.04
C HIS A 149 25.31 -2.75 -1.22
N GLU A 150 25.09 -3.28 -2.43
CA GLU A 150 25.93 -3.00 -3.59
C GLU A 150 25.46 -1.80 -4.42
N GLY A 151 24.32 -1.20 -4.03
CA GLY A 151 23.71 -0.04 -4.68
C GLY A 151 23.51 -0.27 -6.17
N LYS A 152 24.06 0.63 -6.97
CA LYS A 152 24.05 0.55 -8.44
C LYS A 152 24.75 -0.71 -8.98
N SER A 153 25.72 -1.27 -8.25
CA SER A 153 26.49 -2.44 -8.67
C SER A 153 25.69 -3.76 -8.62
N THR A 154 24.55 -3.78 -7.94
CA THR A 154 23.63 -4.94 -7.85
C THR A 154 23.24 -5.49 -9.22
N ILE A 155 23.22 -4.62 -10.24
CA ILE A 155 22.86 -4.94 -11.62
C ILE A 155 23.70 -6.09 -12.24
N LYS A 156 24.92 -6.29 -11.74
CA LYS A 156 25.84 -7.36 -12.20
C LYS A 156 25.32 -8.77 -11.93
N HIS A 157 24.38 -8.93 -10.99
CA HIS A 157 23.75 -10.22 -10.67
C HIS A 157 22.63 -10.58 -11.65
N VAL A 158 22.12 -9.60 -12.40
CA VAL A 158 21.03 -9.78 -13.37
C VAL A 158 21.60 -9.87 -14.79
N TYR A 159 22.54 -8.99 -15.12
CA TYR A 159 23.08 -8.87 -16.48
C TYR A 159 24.56 -9.23 -16.54
N LYS A 160 24.92 -10.04 -17.54
CA LYS A 160 26.32 -10.37 -17.85
C LYS A 160 27.11 -9.16 -18.36
N TYR A 161 26.45 -8.26 -19.09
CA TYR A 161 27.02 -7.03 -19.64
C TYR A 161 26.14 -5.86 -19.21
N ILE A 162 26.75 -4.86 -18.56
CA ILE A 162 26.02 -3.77 -17.89
C ILE A 162 26.13 -2.43 -18.63
N GLN A 163 26.89 -2.38 -19.72
CA GLN A 163 27.10 -1.16 -20.50
C GLN A 163 25.78 -0.64 -21.06
N GLY A 164 25.43 0.61 -20.74
CA GLY A 164 24.20 1.27 -21.21
C GLY A 164 22.96 0.98 -20.35
N ILE A 165 23.07 0.20 -19.28
CA ILE A 165 21.97 -0.03 -18.33
C ILE A 165 22.13 0.96 -17.17
N ASP A 166 21.17 1.86 -17.02
CA ASP A 166 21.10 2.71 -15.82
C ASP A 166 20.42 1.94 -14.69
N ASN A 167 21.06 1.93 -13.51
CA ASN A 167 20.54 1.32 -12.30
C ASN A 167 20.61 2.36 -11.18
N LYS A 168 19.64 3.27 -11.15
CA LYS A 168 19.53 4.34 -10.16
C LYS A 168 19.38 3.77 -8.75
N GLU A 169 19.72 4.56 -7.75
CA GLU A 169 19.37 4.24 -6.37
C GLU A 169 17.86 4.33 -6.19
N VAL A 170 17.30 3.48 -5.34
CA VAL A 170 15.89 3.59 -4.98
C VAL A 170 15.72 4.87 -4.16
N LYS A 171 14.63 5.59 -4.40
CA LYS A 171 14.21 6.75 -3.62
C LYS A 171 12.70 6.74 -3.53
N GLU A 172 12.19 7.25 -2.43
CA GLU A 172 10.77 7.51 -2.21
C GLU A 172 10.29 8.62 -3.13
N ILE A 173 8.98 8.66 -3.38
CA ILE A 173 8.42 9.68 -4.29
C ILE A 173 8.47 11.10 -3.69
N ASP A 174 8.56 11.22 -2.36
CA ASP A 174 8.63 12.51 -1.66
C ASP A 174 9.99 13.23 -1.84
N ASN A 175 11.01 12.51 -2.29
CA ASN A 175 12.29 13.09 -2.72
C ASN A 175 12.19 13.87 -4.03
N PHE A 176 11.11 13.67 -4.80
CA PHE A 176 10.90 14.30 -6.12
C PHE A 176 9.73 15.28 -6.12
N VAL A 177 8.66 14.96 -5.39
CA VAL A 177 7.41 15.73 -5.38
C VAL A 177 6.80 15.81 -3.99
N LYS A 178 5.99 16.83 -3.71
CA LYS A 178 5.22 16.89 -2.47
C LYS A 178 4.18 15.76 -2.43
N VAL A 179 4.22 14.95 -1.38
CA VAL A 179 3.20 13.95 -1.04
C VAL A 179 2.25 14.54 0.00
N ASP A 180 0.95 14.42 -0.22
CA ASP A 180 -0.08 14.98 0.67
C ASP A 180 -0.62 13.95 1.68
N PHE A 181 -0.59 12.66 1.33
CA PHE A 181 -1.02 11.56 2.21
C PHE A 181 -0.32 10.26 1.83
N VAL A 182 -0.22 9.33 2.79
CA VAL A 182 0.39 8.02 2.61
C VAL A 182 -0.57 6.93 3.07
N PHE A 183 -0.82 5.94 2.22
CA PHE A 183 -1.40 4.66 2.65
C PHE A 183 -0.27 3.70 3.07
N PRO A 184 -0.14 3.34 4.36
CA PRO A 184 0.97 2.51 4.83
C PRO A 184 0.77 1.03 4.49
N GLY A 185 1.86 0.32 4.21
CA GLY A 185 1.88 -1.15 4.12
C GLY A 185 2.44 -1.70 2.81
N CYS A 186 2.84 -2.98 2.84
CA CYS A 186 3.32 -3.74 1.69
C CYS A 186 2.57 -5.08 1.56
N PRO A 187 1.41 -5.13 0.89
CA PRO A 187 0.67 -4.00 0.34
C PRO A 187 -0.13 -3.23 1.41
N ILE A 188 -0.83 -2.17 0.99
CA ILE A 188 -1.78 -1.43 1.82
C ILE A 188 -2.90 -2.34 2.35
N THR A 189 -3.61 -1.88 3.38
CA THR A 189 -4.84 -2.56 3.84
C THR A 189 -6.04 -2.05 3.07
N ALA A 190 -6.72 -2.93 2.34
CA ALA A 190 -7.85 -2.59 1.48
C ALA A 190 -9.02 -1.91 2.22
N GLU A 191 -9.27 -2.32 3.47
CA GLU A 191 -10.27 -1.67 4.33
C GLU A 191 -9.91 -0.23 4.66
N GLU A 192 -8.63 0.09 4.87
CA GLU A 192 -8.19 1.47 5.11
C GLU A 192 -8.42 2.32 3.87
N PHE A 193 -8.17 1.78 2.67
CA PHE A 193 -8.48 2.47 1.42
C PHE A 193 -9.96 2.87 1.35
N LEU A 194 -10.89 1.95 1.63
CA LEU A 194 -12.32 2.27 1.61
C LEU A 194 -12.75 3.28 2.68
N ASN A 195 -12.04 3.35 3.82
CA ASN A 195 -12.34 4.33 4.86
C ASN A 195 -11.77 5.72 4.54
N TYR A 196 -10.60 5.79 3.90
CA TYR A 196 -9.84 7.03 3.73
C TYR A 196 -9.96 7.64 2.34
N ALA A 197 -10.12 6.84 1.28
CA ALA A 197 -10.29 7.34 -0.08
C ALA A 197 -11.49 8.30 -0.21
N PRO A 198 -12.69 8.03 0.35
CA PRO A 198 -13.79 8.98 0.28
C PRO A 198 -13.50 10.35 0.90
N LEU A 199 -12.69 10.40 1.97
CA LEU A 199 -12.28 11.66 2.59
C LEU A 199 -11.32 12.43 1.67
N LEU A 200 -10.35 11.72 1.07
CA LEU A 200 -9.41 12.30 0.11
C LEU A 200 -10.13 12.85 -1.13
N LEU A 201 -11.14 12.12 -1.64
CA LEU A 201 -11.99 12.56 -2.75
C LEU A 201 -12.80 13.82 -2.42
N ALA A 202 -13.14 14.02 -1.15
CA ALA A 202 -13.76 15.24 -0.63
C ALA A 202 -12.72 16.33 -0.24
N GLY A 203 -11.45 16.16 -0.62
CA GLY A 203 -10.38 17.12 -0.33
C GLY A 203 -9.92 17.17 1.14
N LYS A 204 -10.32 16.21 1.97
CA LYS A 204 -9.99 16.14 3.40
C LYS A 204 -8.87 15.12 3.63
N ILE A 205 -7.82 15.53 4.34
CA ILE A 205 -6.70 14.63 4.70
C ILE A 205 -7.11 13.76 5.90
N PRO A 206 -7.16 12.43 5.77
CA PRO A 206 -7.47 11.52 6.86
C PRO A 206 -6.38 11.56 7.95
N ASN A 207 -6.78 11.34 9.20
CA ASN A 207 -5.85 11.12 10.29
C ASN A 207 -5.70 9.62 10.58
N ILE A 208 -4.49 9.08 10.42
CA ILE A 208 -4.20 7.69 10.78
C ILE A 208 -3.95 7.62 12.29
N PRO A 209 -4.70 6.78 13.05
CA PRO A 209 -4.47 6.64 14.47
C PRO A 209 -3.04 6.14 14.77
N ASP A 210 -2.35 6.83 15.68
CA ASP A 210 -1.03 6.43 16.15
C ASP A 210 -1.12 5.25 17.13
N ASN A 211 -1.58 4.10 16.63
CA ASN A 211 -1.64 2.85 17.38
C ASN A 211 -0.53 1.92 16.90
N PRO A 212 0.18 1.21 17.80
CA PRO A 212 1.09 0.16 17.39
C PRO A 212 0.31 -1.08 16.93
N VAL A 213 0.94 -1.93 16.12
CA VAL A 213 0.42 -3.28 15.75
C VAL A 213 0.01 -4.09 16.99
N CYS A 214 0.64 -3.84 18.14
CA CYS A 214 0.29 -4.46 19.41
C CYS A 214 -1.16 -4.28 19.85
N VAL A 215 -1.83 -3.18 19.48
CA VAL A 215 -3.23 -2.94 19.86
C VAL A 215 -4.14 -3.98 19.21
N GLU A 216 -4.02 -4.15 17.89
CA GLU A 216 -4.76 -5.16 17.12
C GLU A 216 -4.36 -6.58 17.52
N CYS A 217 -3.06 -6.81 17.71
CA CYS A 217 -2.52 -8.11 18.12
C CYS A 217 -3.12 -8.58 19.46
N LYS A 218 -3.20 -7.69 20.45
CA LYS A 218 -3.83 -7.98 21.75
C LYS A 218 -5.34 -8.17 21.62
N LYS A 219 -6.01 -7.35 20.80
CA LYS A 219 -7.45 -7.48 20.54
C LYS A 219 -7.82 -8.85 19.96
N LYS A 220 -6.95 -9.44 19.16
CA LYS A 220 -7.09 -10.82 18.63
C LYS A 220 -6.73 -11.93 19.61
N GLY A 221 -6.27 -11.61 20.82
CA GLY A 221 -5.85 -12.62 21.80
C GLY A 221 -4.56 -13.35 21.42
N ASN A 222 -3.76 -12.79 20.51
CA ASN A 222 -2.52 -13.43 20.08
C ASN A 222 -1.52 -13.51 21.25
N ARG A 223 -0.92 -14.69 21.42
CA ARG A 223 0.18 -14.86 22.39
C ARG A 223 1.38 -14.03 21.96
N CYS A 224 1.82 -13.13 22.83
CA CYS A 224 2.90 -12.18 22.56
C CYS A 224 4.21 -12.91 22.21
N LEU A 225 4.73 -12.63 21.01
CA LEU A 225 5.98 -13.21 20.52
C LEU A 225 7.21 -12.76 21.32
N LEU A 226 7.21 -11.54 21.84
CA LEU A 226 8.29 -11.04 22.69
C LEU A 226 8.38 -11.83 24.01
N LEU A 227 7.24 -12.26 24.58
CA LEU A 227 7.22 -13.15 25.75
C LEU A 227 7.73 -14.56 25.42
N ASP A 228 7.59 -14.97 24.15
CA ASP A 228 8.18 -16.19 23.60
C ASP A 228 9.66 -16.03 23.20
N LYS A 229 10.30 -14.89 23.52
CA LYS A 229 11.67 -14.54 23.13
C LYS A 229 11.89 -14.58 21.62
N LYS A 230 10.86 -14.22 20.84
CA LYS A 230 10.93 -14.10 19.38
C LYS A 230 10.93 -12.62 18.98
N PRO A 231 11.84 -12.18 18.08
CA PRO A 231 11.86 -10.81 17.58
C PRO A 231 10.52 -10.37 16.98
N CYS A 232 10.08 -9.17 17.34
CA CYS A 232 8.86 -8.58 16.78
C CYS A 232 8.91 -7.05 16.90
N PHE A 233 8.81 -6.37 15.75
CA PHE A 233 8.91 -4.91 15.67
C PHE A 233 7.57 -4.21 15.99
N GLY A 234 6.49 -4.99 16.17
CA GLY A 234 5.12 -4.50 16.31
C GLY A 234 4.87 -3.37 17.32
N PRO A 235 5.61 -3.24 18.45
CA PRO A 235 5.42 -2.12 19.36
C PRO A 235 5.82 -0.73 18.82
N MET A 236 6.72 -0.66 17.82
CA MET A 236 7.14 0.62 17.20
C MET A 236 6.60 0.84 15.79
N ILE A 237 5.89 -0.15 15.24
CA ILE A 237 5.34 -0.10 13.88
C ILE A 237 3.89 0.34 13.91
N LEU A 238 3.51 1.17 12.93
CA LEU A 238 2.16 1.67 12.75
C LEU A 238 1.17 0.51 12.51
N GLY A 239 0.10 0.48 13.29
CA GLY A 239 -1.02 -0.46 13.16
C GLY A 239 -1.87 -0.19 11.92
N GLY A 240 -2.90 -1.00 11.72
CA GLY A 240 -3.85 -0.95 10.60
C GLY A 240 -3.83 -2.19 9.71
N CYS A 241 -2.81 -3.07 9.83
CA CYS A 241 -2.73 -4.36 9.11
C CYS A 241 -3.44 -5.52 9.81
N ASP A 242 -4.25 -5.23 10.84
CA ASP A 242 -4.99 -6.22 11.62
C ASP A 242 -4.08 -7.30 12.24
N ALA A 243 -2.83 -6.92 12.57
CA ALA A 243 -1.78 -7.79 13.10
C ALA A 243 -1.67 -9.15 12.38
N VAL A 244 -1.73 -9.17 11.04
CA VAL A 244 -1.74 -10.41 10.25
C VAL A 244 -0.54 -11.32 10.53
N CYS A 245 0.70 -10.78 10.57
CA CYS A 245 1.89 -11.61 10.79
C CYS A 245 1.93 -12.21 12.22
N PRO A 246 1.72 -11.42 13.29
CA PRO A 246 1.65 -11.99 14.64
C PRO A 246 0.54 -13.03 14.83
N SER A 247 -0.58 -12.88 14.14
CA SER A 247 -1.67 -13.87 14.14
C SER A 247 -1.22 -15.20 13.51
N ALA A 248 -0.36 -15.14 12.50
CA ALA A 248 0.31 -16.29 11.91
C ALA A 248 1.58 -16.74 12.67
N ARG A 249 1.80 -16.25 13.89
CA ARG A 249 2.98 -16.54 14.75
C ARG A 249 4.33 -16.09 14.16
N MET A 250 4.29 -15.14 13.23
CA MET A 250 5.46 -14.46 12.65
C MET A 250 5.65 -13.08 13.28
N GLY A 251 6.90 -12.70 13.55
CA GLY A 251 7.22 -11.35 14.05
C GLY A 251 6.82 -10.27 13.03
N CYS A 252 6.34 -9.12 13.52
CA CYS A 252 6.19 -7.96 12.65
C CYS A 252 7.59 -7.49 12.20
N GLN A 253 7.72 -7.20 10.89
CA GLN A 253 8.95 -6.77 10.24
C GLN A 253 8.94 -5.29 9.82
N GLY A 254 7.84 -4.57 10.06
CA GLY A 254 7.80 -3.12 9.89
C GLY A 254 7.41 -2.56 8.52
N CYS A 255 6.73 -3.34 7.67
CA CYS A 255 6.29 -2.88 6.33
C CYS A 255 5.33 -1.67 6.32
N ARG A 256 4.81 -1.23 7.48
CA ARG A 256 3.95 -0.05 7.62
C ARG A 256 4.69 1.21 8.10
N GLY A 257 5.99 1.12 8.34
CA GLY A 257 6.77 2.23 8.86
C GLY A 257 6.66 2.42 10.38
N LEU A 258 7.51 3.31 10.89
CA LEU A 258 7.49 3.71 12.29
C LEU A 258 6.19 4.46 12.59
N ARG A 259 5.59 4.15 13.74
CA ARG A 259 4.51 4.98 14.26
C ARG A 259 5.07 6.31 14.79
N PRO A 260 4.35 7.45 14.70
CA PRO A 260 4.84 8.77 15.11
C PRO A 260 5.49 8.83 16.50
N THR A 261 4.85 8.24 17.52
CA THR A 261 5.38 8.19 18.90
C THR A 261 6.07 6.88 19.25
N GLY A 262 6.55 6.12 18.26
CA GLY A 262 7.29 4.88 18.46
C GLY A 262 8.65 5.11 19.12
N ASN A 263 8.95 4.39 20.21
CA ASN A 263 10.24 4.50 20.89
C ASN A 263 11.24 3.47 20.33
N VAL A 264 11.90 3.84 19.24
CA VAL A 264 12.85 2.98 18.52
C VAL A 264 14.03 2.58 19.42
N LYS A 265 14.58 3.51 20.19
CA LYS A 265 15.72 3.24 21.08
C LYS A 265 15.39 2.18 22.13
N ALA A 266 14.25 2.32 22.81
CA ALA A 266 13.81 1.33 23.80
C ALA A 266 13.55 -0.03 23.15
N MET A 267 12.96 -0.02 21.94
CA MET A 267 12.74 -1.26 21.19
C MET A 267 14.04 -1.94 20.78
N ARG A 268 15.00 -1.21 20.20
CA ARG A 268 16.33 -1.73 19.85
C ARG A 268 17.01 -2.34 21.08
N MET A 269 16.95 -1.68 22.23
CA MET A 269 17.49 -2.22 23.49
C MET A 269 16.79 -3.50 23.95
N ALA A 270 15.45 -3.56 23.87
CA ALA A 270 14.69 -4.75 24.23
C ALA A 270 14.98 -5.93 23.29
N LEU A 271 15.15 -5.67 21.98
CA LEU A 271 15.36 -6.69 20.97
C LEU A 271 16.74 -7.36 21.07
N LYS A 272 17.76 -6.68 21.60
CA LYS A 272 19.12 -7.26 21.83
C LYS A 272 19.12 -8.54 22.69
N GLN A 273 18.05 -8.83 23.43
CA GLN A 273 17.95 -10.06 24.23
C GLN A 273 17.70 -11.32 23.40
N PHE A 274 17.26 -11.17 22.15
CA PHE A 274 16.81 -12.28 21.30
C PHE A 274 17.09 -12.09 19.79
N MET A 275 17.83 -11.04 19.40
CA MET A 275 18.43 -10.89 18.06
C MET A 275 19.76 -10.13 18.13
N THR A 276 20.63 -10.36 17.14
CA THR A 276 21.88 -9.61 16.98
C THR A 276 21.62 -8.24 16.35
N ASP A 277 22.62 -7.35 16.42
CA ASP A 277 22.52 -6.06 15.73
C ASP A 277 22.49 -6.24 14.19
N GLU A 278 23.20 -7.23 13.64
CA GLU A 278 23.14 -7.57 12.20
C GLU A 278 21.74 -8.07 11.79
N GLU A 279 21.12 -8.95 12.59
CA GLU A 279 19.75 -9.39 12.33
C GLU A 279 18.75 -8.23 12.42
N PHE A 280 19.02 -7.24 13.29
CA PHE A 280 18.16 -6.06 13.41
C PHE A 280 18.24 -5.24 12.13
N GLU A 281 19.44 -4.94 11.65
CA GLU A 281 19.63 -4.19 10.41
C GLU A 281 19.05 -4.96 9.20
N ASN A 282 19.29 -6.27 9.11
CA ASN A 282 18.71 -7.08 8.02
C ASN A 282 17.18 -7.02 7.99
N VAL A 283 16.50 -6.90 9.14
CA VAL A 283 15.03 -6.79 9.18
C VAL A 283 14.58 -5.37 8.83
N THR A 284 15.29 -4.33 9.27
CA THR A 284 14.93 -2.94 8.97
C THR A 284 15.16 -2.59 7.50
N GLU A 285 16.10 -3.25 6.83
CA GLU A 285 16.37 -3.07 5.40
C GLU A 285 15.26 -3.61 4.50
N ILE A 286 14.49 -4.63 4.93
CA ILE A 286 13.52 -5.34 4.08
C ILE A 286 12.49 -4.41 3.44
N TYR A 287 12.05 -3.39 4.18
CA TYR A 287 10.98 -2.48 3.76
C TYR A 287 11.40 -1.00 3.83
N GLY A 288 12.71 -0.73 3.82
CA GLY A 288 13.29 0.61 3.94
C GLY A 288 13.07 1.29 5.31
N LEU A 289 12.75 0.52 6.35
CA LEU A 289 12.57 1.05 7.71
C LEU A 289 13.88 1.60 8.30
N ARG A 290 15.03 1.16 7.78
CA ARG A 290 16.34 1.56 8.26
C ARG A 290 16.55 3.07 8.17
N ASP A 291 16.18 3.70 7.07
CA ASP A 291 16.35 5.15 6.87
C ASP A 291 15.51 5.96 7.86
N ASP A 292 14.24 5.58 8.05
CA ASP A 292 13.34 6.15 9.07
C ASP A 292 13.92 6.07 10.49
N ILE A 293 14.55 4.93 10.83
CA ILE A 293 15.18 4.72 12.13
C ILE A 293 16.41 5.62 12.28
N GLU A 294 17.27 5.67 11.27
CA GLU A 294 18.47 6.51 11.29
C GLU A 294 18.11 7.99 11.42
N ASP A 295 17.08 8.45 10.71
CA ASP A 295 16.61 9.83 10.79
C ASP A 295 15.99 10.17 12.13
N ARG A 296 15.19 9.25 12.73
CA ARG A 296 14.69 9.42 14.09
C ARG A 296 15.83 9.54 15.11
N GLU A 297 16.83 8.67 15.01
CA GLU A 297 17.99 8.69 15.90
C GLU A 297 18.87 9.95 15.73
N ARG A 298 18.92 10.55 14.52
CA ARG A 298 19.57 11.84 14.27
C ARG A 298 18.79 13.00 14.89
N GLN A 299 17.45 12.95 14.87
CA GLN A 299 16.60 13.97 15.47
C GLN A 299 16.66 13.94 17.00
N ASP A 300 16.66 12.76 17.63
CA ASP A 300 16.73 12.60 19.09
C ASP A 300 18.07 13.08 19.70
N LYS A 301 19.11 13.31 18.89
CA LYS A 301 20.42 13.81 19.30
C LYS A 301 20.54 15.33 19.27
N LYS A 302 19.60 16.04 18.64
CA LYS A 302 19.56 17.50 18.53
C LYS A 302 18.75 18.12 19.66
#